data_AF-A0A0M2U154-F1
#
_entry.id   AF-A0A0M2U154-F1
#
_cell.length_a   1.000
_cell.length_b   1.000
_cell.length_c   1.000
_cell.angle_alpha   90.00
_cell.angle_beta   90.00
_cell.angle_gamma   90.00
#
_symmetry.space_group_name_H-M   'P 1'
#
loop_
_entity.id
_entity.type
_entity.pdbx_description
1 polymer ?
#
loop_
_entity_poly.entity_id
_entity_poly.type
_entity_poly.pdbx_seq_one_letter_code
_entity_poly.pdbx_strand_id
1 'polypeptide(L)'
;MRLRQLIILALLVLTMPSCALQRYSVELESASSPWVVSARLEWDRESIYDTIIVKYTGEEKIQQLKVMPRYGRVNMPEGYTPPGRWTTVFTAEPPDHVDIPPQGLVVGYHDNKSWKKVKKMLGKDAAIDLLKNSSIEITWVTASGEQDSSNISFGK
;
A
#
# COMPACT_ATOMS: atom_id res chain seq x y z
N MET A 1 -31.58 2.24 54.53
CA MET A 1 -31.72 1.42 53.29
C MET A 1 -31.56 2.26 52.02
N ARG A 2 -30.40 2.92 51.79
CA ARG A 2 -30.17 3.73 50.57
C ARG A 2 -28.73 3.67 50.04
N LEU A 3 -28.05 2.54 50.21
CA LEU A 3 -26.66 2.37 49.73
C LEU A 3 -26.48 1.21 48.74
N ARG A 4 -27.49 0.36 48.55
CA ARG A 4 -27.39 -0.83 47.68
C ARG A 4 -27.88 -0.61 46.24
N GLN A 5 -28.48 0.54 45.92
CA GLN A 5 -28.98 0.83 44.57
C GLN A 5 -27.99 1.61 43.68
N LEU A 6 -26.88 2.11 44.24
CA LEU A 6 -25.89 2.88 43.47
C LEU A 6 -24.84 2.02 42.75
N ILE A 7 -24.72 0.73 43.09
CA ILE A 7 -23.69 -0.16 42.52
C ILE A 7 -24.14 -0.77 41.18
N ILE A 8 -25.46 -0.88 40.94
CA ILE A 8 -25.98 -1.50 39.70
C ILE A 8 -25.97 -0.53 38.52
N LEU A 9 -25.97 0.80 38.75
CA LEU A 9 -25.94 1.78 37.67
C LEU A 9 -24.53 2.09 37.13
N ALA A 10 -23.47 1.73 37.87
CA ALA A 10 -22.09 1.96 37.46
C ALA A 10 -21.53 0.84 36.55
N LEU A 11 -22.16 -0.33 36.52
CA LEU A 11 -21.71 -1.46 35.69
C LEU A 11 -22.24 -1.44 34.24
N LEU A 12 -23.15 -0.51 33.90
CA LEU A 12 -23.78 -0.46 32.57
C LEU A 12 -23.11 0.53 31.60
N VAL A 13 -22.06 1.25 32.02
CA VAL A 13 -21.46 2.33 31.23
C VAL A 13 -20.14 1.94 30.55
N LEU A 14 -19.59 0.74 30.78
CA LEU A 14 -18.25 0.37 30.31
C LEU A 14 -18.18 -0.65 29.17
N THR A 15 -19.29 -1.02 28.54
CA THR A 15 -19.26 -1.77 27.27
C THR A 15 -19.82 -0.93 26.14
N MET A 16 -19.30 0.30 25.98
CA MET A 16 -19.31 0.91 24.65
C MET A 16 -18.40 0.01 23.80
N PRO A 17 -18.91 -0.70 22.77
CA PRO A 17 -18.02 -1.30 21.80
C PRO A 17 -17.24 -0.13 21.21
N SER A 18 -15.96 -0.04 21.55
CA SER A 18 -15.01 0.68 20.71
C SER A 18 -15.23 0.12 19.32
N CYS A 19 -15.91 0.89 18.45
CA CYS A 19 -16.02 0.58 17.05
C CYS A 19 -14.59 0.60 16.52
N ALA A 20 -13.87 -0.50 16.67
CA ALA A 20 -12.59 -0.69 16.02
C ALA A 20 -12.87 -0.51 14.54
N LEU A 21 -12.21 0.49 13.93
CA LEU A 21 -12.36 0.78 12.52
C LEU A 21 -11.97 -0.49 11.75
N GLN A 22 -12.95 -1.15 11.15
CA GLN A 22 -12.72 -2.41 10.45
C GLN A 22 -11.92 -2.12 9.18
N ARG A 23 -10.66 -2.57 9.18
CA ARG A 23 -9.74 -2.44 8.05
C ARG A 23 -9.73 -3.72 7.23
N TYR A 24 -9.74 -3.57 5.92
CA TYR A 24 -9.71 -4.64 4.94
C TYR A 24 -8.42 -4.56 4.15
N SER A 25 -7.94 -5.68 3.62
CA SER A 25 -6.76 -5.70 2.78
C SER A 25 -6.79 -6.78 1.71
N VAL A 26 -6.09 -6.51 0.61
CA VAL A 26 -5.74 -7.48 -0.45
C VAL A 26 -4.30 -7.28 -0.86
N GLU A 27 -3.66 -8.34 -1.30
CA GLU A 27 -2.27 -8.32 -1.77
C GLU A 27 -2.15 -9.18 -3.01
N LEU A 28 -1.43 -8.68 -4.01
CA LEU A 28 -1.02 -9.44 -5.20
C LEU A 28 0.49 -9.39 -5.33
N GLU A 29 1.07 -10.47 -5.83
CA GLU A 29 2.49 -10.58 -6.13
C GLU A 29 2.69 -10.90 -7.61
N SER A 30 3.72 -10.33 -8.21
CA SER A 30 4.14 -10.59 -9.58
C SER A 30 5.67 -10.58 -9.65
N ALA A 31 6.22 -11.42 -10.53
CA ALA A 31 7.66 -11.54 -10.70
C ALA A 31 8.04 -11.32 -12.17
N SER A 32 9.09 -10.52 -12.36
CA SER A 32 9.74 -10.30 -13.65
C SER A 32 11.21 -10.07 -13.37
N SER A 33 12.04 -11.05 -13.70
CA SER A 33 13.49 -11.00 -13.44
C SER A 33 14.08 -9.65 -13.86
N PRO A 34 14.88 -8.99 -13.00
CA PRO A 34 15.40 -9.46 -11.70
C PRO A 34 14.53 -9.08 -10.48
N TRP A 35 13.24 -8.80 -10.65
CA TRP A 35 12.37 -8.27 -9.60
C TRP A 35 11.23 -9.21 -9.19
N VAL A 36 10.94 -9.22 -7.89
CA VAL A 36 9.67 -9.67 -7.33
C VAL A 36 8.98 -8.46 -6.72
N VAL A 37 7.69 -8.27 -7.02
CA VAL A 37 6.92 -7.12 -6.57
C VAL A 37 5.64 -7.59 -5.89
N SER A 38 5.40 -7.11 -4.69
CA SER A 38 4.16 -7.32 -3.95
C SER A 38 3.43 -5.98 -3.80
N ALA A 39 2.17 -5.92 -4.18
CA ALA A 39 1.32 -4.76 -4.04
C ALA A 39 0.16 -5.08 -3.10
N ARG A 40 0.06 -4.34 -2.00
CA ARG A 40 -1.01 -4.44 -1.02
C ARG A 40 -1.89 -3.21 -1.07
N LEU A 41 -3.20 -3.40 -1.08
CA LEU A 41 -4.18 -2.35 -0.78
C LEU A 41 -4.79 -2.63 0.58
N GLU A 42 -4.89 -1.59 1.41
CA GLU A 42 -5.63 -1.62 2.67
C GLU A 42 -6.68 -0.52 2.65
N TRP A 43 -7.88 -0.77 3.15
CA TRP A 43 -8.91 0.25 3.17
C TRP A 43 -9.88 0.08 4.32
N ASP A 44 -10.52 1.19 4.66
CA ASP A 44 -11.63 1.25 5.61
C ASP A 44 -12.68 2.24 5.08
N ARG A 45 -13.57 2.74 5.93
CA ARG A 45 -14.60 3.72 5.54
C ARG A 45 -14.05 5.09 5.19
N GLU A 46 -12.82 5.37 5.59
CA GLU A 46 -12.22 6.69 5.57
C GLU A 46 -11.07 6.75 4.57
N SER A 47 -10.30 5.69 4.38
CA SER A 47 -9.05 5.74 3.63
C SER A 47 -8.80 4.49 2.78
N ILE A 48 -7.98 4.66 1.73
CA ILE A 48 -7.35 3.57 0.97
C ILE A 48 -5.84 3.81 0.99
N TYR A 49 -5.07 2.80 1.36
CA TYR A 49 -3.62 2.80 1.43
C TYR A 49 -3.06 1.79 0.44
N ASP A 50 -1.96 2.16 -0.22
CA ASP A 50 -1.23 1.25 -1.09
C ASP A 50 0.21 1.05 -0.63
N THR A 51 0.65 -0.20 -0.58
CA THR A 51 2.02 -0.55 -0.22
C THR A 51 2.61 -1.36 -1.35
N ILE A 52 3.74 -0.91 -1.89
CA ILE A 52 4.48 -1.59 -2.94
C ILE A 52 5.81 -2.03 -2.36
N ILE A 53 6.03 -3.34 -2.31
CA ILE A 53 7.28 -3.95 -1.88
C ILE A 53 7.99 -4.44 -3.13
N VAL A 54 9.19 -3.95 -3.37
CA VAL A 54 10.04 -4.42 -4.48
C VAL A 54 11.24 -5.17 -3.90
N LYS A 55 11.50 -6.36 -4.42
CA LYS A 55 12.62 -7.21 -4.03
C LYS A 55 13.50 -7.46 -5.25
N TYR A 56 14.74 -7.01 -5.19
CA TYR A 56 15.75 -7.28 -6.21
C TYR A 56 16.34 -8.68 -6.00
N THR A 57 16.51 -9.41 -7.08
CA THR A 57 17.04 -10.79 -7.10
C THR A 57 18.28 -10.95 -7.99
N GLY A 58 18.77 -9.86 -8.58
CA GLY A 58 20.00 -9.86 -9.36
C GLY A 58 21.24 -9.90 -8.45
N GLU A 59 22.37 -10.23 -9.06
CA GLU A 59 23.65 -10.38 -8.35
C GLU A 59 24.39 -9.04 -8.17
N GLU A 60 24.17 -8.08 -9.08
CA GLU A 60 24.87 -6.81 -9.06
C GLU A 60 24.24 -5.81 -8.08
N LYS A 61 25.06 -5.11 -7.31
CA LYS A 61 24.56 -4.09 -6.38
C LYS A 61 23.89 -2.95 -7.13
N ILE A 62 22.84 -2.39 -6.52
CA ILE A 62 22.12 -1.22 -7.04
C ILE A 62 22.60 0.05 -6.34
N GLN A 63 22.97 1.06 -7.12
CA GLN A 63 23.30 2.41 -6.63
C GLN A 63 22.07 3.32 -6.55
N GLN A 64 21.13 3.17 -7.48
CA GLN A 64 19.91 3.95 -7.54
C GLN A 64 18.72 3.08 -7.94
N LEU A 65 17.59 3.27 -7.27
CA LEU A 65 16.32 2.60 -7.56
C LEU A 65 15.18 3.61 -7.61
N LYS A 66 14.39 3.58 -8.67
CA LYS A 66 13.18 4.38 -8.84
C LYS A 66 11.98 3.46 -9.04
N VAL A 67 10.94 3.65 -8.23
CA VAL A 67 9.69 2.87 -8.29
C VAL A 67 8.53 3.82 -8.59
N MET A 68 7.74 3.47 -9.60
CA MET A 68 6.64 4.28 -10.12
C MET A 68 5.37 3.44 -10.30
N PRO A 69 4.51 3.38 -9.27
CA PRO A 69 3.21 2.72 -9.39
C PRO A 69 2.26 3.51 -10.28
N ARG A 70 1.53 2.79 -11.12
CA ARG A 70 0.52 3.34 -12.02
C ARG A 70 -0.74 2.49 -11.89
N TYR A 71 -1.78 3.05 -11.27
CA TYR A 71 -3.08 2.41 -11.17
C TYR A 71 -3.93 2.71 -12.40
N GLY A 72 -4.54 1.68 -12.97
CA GLY A 72 -5.54 1.81 -14.02
C GLY A 72 -6.83 2.45 -13.54
N ARG A 73 -7.73 2.77 -14.48
CA ARG A 73 -9.07 3.25 -14.14
C ARG A 73 -9.95 2.08 -13.73
N VAL A 74 -10.52 2.15 -12.53
CA VAL A 74 -11.56 1.22 -12.06
C VAL A 74 -12.75 2.00 -11.52
N ASN A 75 -13.91 1.34 -11.49
CA ASN A 75 -15.12 1.92 -10.93
C ASN A 75 -15.04 1.91 -9.40
N MET A 76 -14.63 3.04 -8.82
CA MET A 76 -14.58 3.23 -7.37
C MET A 76 -15.98 3.57 -6.83
N PRO A 77 -16.36 3.09 -5.62
CA PRO A 77 -17.59 3.53 -4.99
C PRO A 77 -17.57 5.03 -4.70
N GLU A 78 -18.76 5.66 -4.68
CA GLU A 78 -18.90 7.09 -4.41
C GLU A 78 -18.24 7.46 -3.06
N GLY A 79 -17.31 8.41 -3.12
CA GLY A 79 -16.56 8.93 -1.97
C GLY A 79 -15.15 8.35 -1.81
N TYR A 80 -14.78 7.33 -2.57
CA TYR A 80 -13.40 6.84 -2.63
C TYR A 80 -12.62 7.46 -3.79
N THR A 81 -11.37 7.79 -3.53
CA THR A 81 -10.39 8.16 -4.55
C THR A 81 -9.40 7.00 -4.68
N PRO A 82 -9.17 6.44 -5.89
CA PRO A 82 -8.16 5.41 -6.05
C PRO A 82 -6.76 5.99 -5.80
N PRO A 83 -5.78 5.17 -5.36
CA PRO A 83 -4.39 5.59 -5.27
C PRO A 83 -3.91 6.20 -6.60
N GLY A 84 -3.27 7.37 -6.50
CA GLY A 84 -2.77 8.10 -7.66
C GLY A 84 -1.47 7.52 -8.23
N ARG A 85 -0.94 8.16 -9.28
CA ARG A 85 0.45 7.94 -9.70
C ARG A 85 1.36 8.63 -8.70
N TRP A 86 2.38 7.93 -8.23
CA TRP A 86 3.43 8.49 -7.39
C TRP A 86 4.80 7.91 -7.76
N THR A 87 5.87 8.46 -7.19
CA THR A 87 7.24 8.06 -7.50
C THR A 87 8.11 8.16 -6.27
N THR A 88 8.88 7.11 -5.99
CA THR A 88 9.90 7.12 -4.95
C THR A 88 11.26 6.78 -5.56
N VAL A 89 12.29 7.50 -5.13
CA VAL A 89 13.68 7.30 -5.54
C VAL A 89 14.49 6.96 -4.30
N PHE A 90 15.28 5.90 -4.38
CA PHE A 90 16.27 5.48 -3.40
C PHE A 90 17.65 5.63 -4.03
N THR A 91 18.58 6.25 -3.31
CA THR A 91 19.97 6.43 -3.73
C THR A 91 20.87 6.00 -2.57
N ALA A 92 21.88 5.17 -2.84
CA ALA A 92 22.87 4.80 -1.83
C ALA A 92 23.91 5.94 -1.67
N GLU A 93 24.17 6.39 -0.44
CA GLU A 93 25.23 7.38 -0.16
C GLU A 93 26.62 6.71 -0.06
N PRO A 94 27.73 7.34 -0.54
CA PRO A 94 29.11 6.87 -0.36
C PRO A 94 29.56 6.93 1.13
N PRO A 95 30.65 6.27 1.59
CA PRO A 95 31.75 5.63 0.82
C PRO A 95 31.70 4.10 0.77
N ASP A 96 30.89 3.45 1.61
CA ASP A 96 30.80 1.99 1.76
C ASP A 96 29.37 1.52 1.44
N HIS A 97 28.85 1.92 0.27
CA HIS A 97 27.47 1.72 -0.21
C HIS A 97 26.76 0.53 0.43
N VAL A 98 26.12 0.81 1.57
CA VAL A 98 25.28 -0.14 2.28
C VAL A 98 24.07 -0.31 1.38
N ASP A 99 23.93 -1.55 0.92
CA ASP A 99 22.83 -2.11 0.16
C ASP A 99 21.55 -1.25 0.29
N ILE A 100 21.02 -0.76 -0.83
CA ILE A 100 19.56 -0.53 -0.87
C ILE A 100 18.99 -1.87 -0.41
N PRO A 101 18.25 -1.92 0.71
CA PRO A 101 17.96 -3.18 1.37
C PRO A 101 17.41 -4.15 0.32
N PRO A 102 17.74 -5.46 0.39
CA PRO A 102 17.25 -6.46 -0.55
C PRO A 102 15.71 -6.48 -0.67
N GLN A 103 15.02 -5.73 0.20
CA GLN A 103 13.65 -5.26 0.07
C GLN A 103 13.59 -3.72 0.11
N GLY A 104 13.22 -3.09 -1.00
CA GLY A 104 12.72 -1.72 -0.99
C GLY A 104 11.27 -1.73 -0.50
N LEU A 105 11.04 -1.40 0.78
CA LEU A 105 9.68 -1.13 1.28
C LEU A 105 9.28 0.26 0.80
N VAL A 106 8.27 0.34 -0.08
CA VAL A 106 7.74 1.61 -0.55
C VAL A 106 6.29 1.73 -0.11
N VAL A 107 6.04 2.60 0.86
CA VAL A 107 4.68 2.86 1.37
C VAL A 107 4.12 4.10 0.68
N GLY A 108 3.05 3.93 -0.09
CA GLY A 108 2.23 5.02 -0.59
C GLY A 108 1.12 5.33 0.42
N TYR A 109 0.95 6.60 0.76
CA TYR A 109 -0.14 7.05 1.64
C TYR A 109 -1.08 7.94 0.83
N HIS A 110 -2.35 7.55 0.73
CA HIS A 110 -3.39 8.36 0.09
C HIS A 110 -4.54 8.59 1.07
N ASP A 111 -4.69 9.83 1.54
CA ASP A 111 -5.92 10.22 2.24
C ASP A 111 -7.09 10.26 1.24
N ASN A 112 -8.24 9.68 1.59
CA ASN A 112 -9.48 10.11 0.94
C ASN A 112 -9.89 11.48 1.50
N LYS A 113 -9.25 12.57 1.06
CA LYS A 113 -9.81 13.93 1.26
C LYS A 113 -10.97 14.22 0.30
N SER A 114 -11.85 13.24 0.14
CA SER A 114 -13.18 13.45 -0.41
C SER A 114 -14.06 13.93 0.74
N TRP A 115 -14.44 15.20 0.70
CA TRP A 115 -15.45 15.88 1.52
C TRP A 115 -16.85 15.22 1.47
N LYS A 116 -16.99 14.08 0.79
CA LYS A 116 -18.18 13.25 0.72
C LYS A 116 -17.99 11.99 1.55
N LYS A 117 -18.87 11.82 2.53
CA LYS A 117 -18.99 10.60 3.34
C LYS A 117 -19.15 9.39 2.41
N VAL A 118 -18.26 8.40 2.54
CA VAL A 118 -18.34 7.13 1.80
C VAL A 118 -19.72 6.50 2.04
N LYS A 119 -20.50 6.32 0.97
CA LYS A 119 -21.85 5.73 1.06
C LYS A 119 -21.84 4.21 1.00
N LYS A 120 -20.82 3.62 0.36
CA LYS A 120 -20.65 2.18 0.20
C LYS A 120 -19.18 1.81 0.28
N MET A 121 -18.84 0.82 1.09
CA MET A 121 -17.48 0.28 1.22
C MET A 121 -16.94 -0.23 -0.12
N LEU A 122 -15.64 -0.06 -0.36
CA LEU A 122 -14.93 -0.76 -1.42
C LEU A 122 -15.03 -2.27 -1.18
N GLY A 123 -15.50 -3.01 -2.19
CA GLY A 123 -15.58 -4.47 -2.15
C GLY A 123 -14.22 -5.10 -2.45
N LYS A 124 -13.98 -6.30 -1.91
CA LYS A 124 -12.73 -7.05 -2.12
C LYS A 124 -12.42 -7.24 -3.60
N ASP A 125 -13.41 -7.60 -4.41
CA ASP A 125 -13.22 -7.84 -5.85
C ASP A 125 -12.79 -6.57 -6.59
N ALA A 126 -13.39 -5.41 -6.25
CA ALA A 126 -12.99 -4.13 -6.83
C ALA A 126 -11.56 -3.72 -6.42
N ALA A 127 -11.14 -4.06 -5.19
CA ALA A 127 -9.76 -3.85 -4.75
C ALA A 127 -8.77 -4.77 -5.50
N ILE A 128 -9.15 -6.03 -5.74
CA ILE A 128 -8.36 -6.96 -6.57
C ILE A 128 -8.27 -6.44 -8.00
N ASP A 129 -9.37 -5.97 -8.58
CA ASP A 129 -9.39 -5.42 -9.94
C ASP A 129 -8.52 -4.16 -10.06
N LEU A 130 -8.49 -3.32 -9.02
CA LEU A 130 -7.59 -2.17 -8.95
C LEU A 130 -6.12 -2.61 -8.99
N LEU A 131 -5.74 -3.63 -8.21
CA LEU A 131 -4.38 -4.17 -8.23
C LEU A 131 -4.05 -4.86 -9.57
N LYS A 132 -4.96 -5.67 -10.12
CA LYS A 132 -4.75 -6.36 -11.42
C LYS A 132 -4.56 -5.38 -12.57
N ASN A 133 -5.26 -4.24 -12.54
CA ASN A 133 -5.14 -3.16 -13.52
C ASN A 133 -4.01 -2.17 -13.21
N SER A 134 -3.14 -2.48 -12.23
CA SER A 134 -1.97 -1.66 -11.92
C SER A 134 -0.71 -2.19 -12.60
N SER A 135 0.22 -1.27 -12.85
CA SER A 135 1.56 -1.57 -13.36
C SER A 135 2.60 -0.82 -12.53
N ILE A 136 3.68 -1.50 -12.16
CA ILE A 136 4.79 -0.92 -11.41
C ILE A 136 5.98 -0.79 -12.36
N GLU A 137 6.34 0.44 -12.68
CA GLU A 137 7.56 0.74 -13.42
C GLU A 137 8.71 0.86 -12.43
N ILE A 138 9.78 0.12 -12.68
CA ILE A 138 11.01 0.12 -11.89
C ILE A 138 12.15 0.51 -12.82
N THR A 139 12.95 1.48 -12.41
CA THR A 139 14.20 1.86 -13.08
C THR A 139 15.33 1.76 -12.07
N TRP A 140 16.47 1.18 -12.43
CA TRP A 140 17.61 1.06 -11.52
C TRP A 140 18.93 1.32 -12.24
N VAL A 141 19.93 1.71 -11.45
CA VAL A 141 21.33 1.86 -11.88
C VAL A 141 22.19 0.93 -11.02
N THR A 142 22.97 0.07 -11.67
CA THR A 142 23.85 -0.90 -11.00
C THR A 142 25.18 -0.27 -10.59
N ALA A 143 26.01 -1.02 -9.86
CA ALA A 143 27.32 -0.57 -9.40
C ALA A 143 28.32 -0.29 -10.55
N SER A 144 28.17 -0.96 -11.68
CA SER A 144 28.90 -0.68 -12.92
C SER A 144 28.41 0.57 -13.65
N GLY A 145 27.29 1.16 -13.21
CA GLY A 145 26.66 2.32 -13.84
C GLY A 145 25.70 1.98 -14.97
N GLU A 146 25.40 0.69 -15.20
CA GLU A 146 24.38 0.26 -16.16
C GLU A 146 22.98 0.64 -15.67
N GLN A 147 22.18 1.24 -16.56
CA GLN A 147 20.81 1.65 -16.26
C GLN A 147 19.82 0.76 -16.98
N ASP A 148 18.89 0.19 -16.22
CA ASP A 148 17.85 -0.71 -16.72
C ASP A 148 16.46 -0.30 -16.25
N SER A 149 15.44 -0.90 -16.87
CA SER A 149 14.05 -0.73 -16.46
C SER A 149 13.19 -1.98 -16.65
N SER A 150 12.12 -2.07 -15.88
CA SER A 150 11.12 -3.13 -15.96
C SER A 150 9.74 -2.58 -15.67
N ASN A 151 8.73 -3.14 -16.34
CA ASN A 151 7.34 -2.81 -16.08
C ASN A 151 6.59 -4.09 -15.70
N ILE A 152 6.05 -4.12 -14.49
CA ILE A 152 5.49 -5.32 -13.86
C ILE A 152 4.01 -5.12 -13.64
N SER A 153 3.20 -6.01 -14.21
CA SER A 153 1.74 -6.01 -14.10
C SER A 153 1.27 -7.23 -13.29
N PHE A 154 0.15 -7.08 -12.61
CA PHE A 154 -0.45 -8.14 -11.78
C PHE A 154 -1.59 -8.91 -12.48
N GLY A 155 -2.12 -8.40 -13.60
CA GLY A 155 -3.08 -9.09 -14.45
C GLY A 155 -2.42 -9.71 -15.67
N LYS A 156 -2.11 -11.01 -15.62
CA LYS A 156 -1.88 -11.86 -16.79
C LYS A 156 -2.94 -12.96 -16.81
#